data_AF-F4GTI5-F1
#
_entry.id   AF-F4GTI5-F1
#
_cell.length_a   1.000
_cell.length_b   1.000
_cell.length_c   1.000
_cell.angle_alpha   90.00
_cell.angle_beta   90.00
_cell.angle_gamma   90.00
#
_symmetry.space_group_name_H-M   'P 1'
#
loop_
_entity.id
_entity.type
_entity.pdbx_description
1 polymer ?
#
loop_
_entity_poly.entity_id
_entity_poly.type
_entity_poly.pdbx_seq_one_letter_code
_entity_poly.pdbx_strand_id
1 'polypeptide(L)'
;MLMWLSAFFVLFGSIITFIAALGVLRLPDFFMRMHAATKAGVVGPSLLLVGAGLYEPSWGISIKIALAILFLLMTTPIAAHLLGKAGFVGGVSLWEGTARNDLDDVLPSNVFIETDAPIPSEKPAANMAKPPTTLPEQ
;
A
#
# COMPACT_ATOMS: atom_id res chain seq x y z
N MET A 1 -4.79 11.46 35.83
CA MET A 1 -4.99 10.17 35.13
C MET A 1 -5.03 10.35 33.61
N LEU A 2 -5.83 11.27 33.07
CA LEU A 2 -5.89 11.57 31.62
C LEU A 2 -4.54 11.89 30.96
N MET A 3 -3.65 12.60 31.65
CA MET A 3 -2.31 12.94 31.12
C MET A 3 -1.46 11.70 30.81
N TRP A 4 -1.53 10.66 31.66
CA TRP A 4 -0.81 9.40 31.44
C TRP A 4 -1.37 8.64 30.24
N LEU A 5 -2.70 8.65 30.08
CA LEU A 5 -3.36 8.03 28.94
C LEU A 5 -3.03 8.75 27.63
N SER A 6 -3.10 10.09 27.64
CA SER A 6 -2.69 10.91 26.50
C SER A 6 -1.23 10.64 26.10
N ALA A 7 -0.31 10.66 27.06
CA ALA A 7 1.09 10.35 26.83
C ALA A 7 1.29 8.94 26.25
N PHE A 8 0.57 7.94 26.75
CA PHE A 8 0.60 6.58 26.22
C PHE A 8 0.18 6.54 24.74
N PHE A 9 -0.95 7.15 24.38
CA PHE A 9 -1.42 7.19 22.99
C PHE A 9 -0.46 7.93 22.06
N VAL A 10 0.09 9.07 22.51
CA VAL A 10 1.05 9.85 21.72
C VAL A 10 2.33 9.07 21.49
N LEU A 11 2.88 8.46 22.55
CA LEU A 11 4.12 7.70 22.49
C LEU A 11 3.96 6.45 21.62
N PHE A 12 2.86 5.72 21.76
CA PHE A 12 2.59 4.54 20.95
C PHE A 12 2.33 4.89 19.47
N GLY A 13 1.56 5.95 19.20
CA GLY A 13 1.36 6.48 17.85
C GLY A 13 2.65 6.94 17.18
N SER A 14 3.54 7.59 17.94
CA SER A 14 4.88 7.97 17.47
C SER A 14 5.75 6.76 17.14
N ILE A 15 5.77 5.74 18.00
CA ILE A 15 6.52 4.49 17.76
C ILE A 15 6.03 3.79 16.49
N ILE A 16 4.72 3.66 16.29
CA ILE A 16 4.15 3.05 15.07
C ILE A 16 4.58 3.85 13.83
N THR A 17 4.49 5.18 13.90
CA THR A 17 4.86 6.08 12.79
C THR A 17 6.35 5.96 12.47
N PHE A 18 7.20 5.87 13.51
CA PHE A 18 8.65 5.69 13.37
C PHE A 18 9.00 4.32 12.75
N ILE A 19 8.39 3.24 13.24
CA ILE A 19 8.59 1.89 12.68
C ILE A 19 8.12 1.86 11.22
N ALA A 20 6.99 2.47 10.92
CA ALA A 20 6.48 2.57 9.55
C ALA A 20 7.43 3.36 8.65
N ALA A 21 7.98 4.49 9.10
CA ALA A 21 8.99 5.25 8.36
C ALA A 21 10.27 4.42 8.11
N LEU A 22 10.74 3.68 9.12
CA LEU A 22 11.84 2.72 8.95
C LEU A 22 11.48 1.62 7.95
N GLY A 23 10.24 1.13 7.96
CA GLY A 23 9.73 0.16 6.99
C GLY A 23 9.77 0.71 5.56
N VAL A 24 9.39 1.96 5.35
CA VAL A 24 9.48 2.62 4.03
C VAL A 24 10.93 2.69 3.54
N LEU A 25 11.90 2.93 4.44
CA LEU A 25 13.32 3.02 4.09
C LEU A 25 13.97 1.65 3.87
N ARG A 26 13.62 0.64 4.67
CA ARG A 26 14.32 -0.68 4.69
C ARG A 26 13.66 -1.78 3.87
N LEU A 27 12.35 -1.73 3.62
CA LEU A 27 11.69 -2.83 2.92
C LEU A 27 12.19 -2.90 1.46
N PRO A 28 12.41 -4.11 0.91
CA PRO A 28 13.11 -4.27 -0.36
C PRO A 28 12.23 -4.04 -1.59
N ASP A 29 10.91 -4.05 -1.44
CA ASP A 29 9.94 -3.92 -2.54
C ASP A 29 9.00 -2.74 -2.33
N PHE A 30 8.60 -2.12 -3.44
CA PHE A 30 7.62 -1.04 -3.52
C PHE A 30 6.31 -1.37 -2.81
N PHE A 31 5.72 -2.56 -3.05
CA PHE A 31 4.44 -2.93 -2.43
C PHE A 31 4.56 -3.08 -0.91
N MET A 32 5.70 -3.61 -0.43
CA MET A 32 6.00 -3.68 0.98
C MET A 32 6.21 -2.29 1.60
N ARG A 33 6.92 -1.39 0.91
CA ARG A 33 7.09 0.01 1.33
C ARG A 33 5.74 0.75 1.38
N MET A 34 4.86 0.51 0.40
CA MET A 34 3.50 1.05 0.37
C MET A 34 2.68 0.58 1.58
N HIS A 35 2.80 -0.71 1.95
CA HIS A 35 2.15 -1.23 3.16
C HIS A 35 2.69 -0.58 4.44
N ALA A 36 4.00 -0.32 4.52
CA ALA A 36 4.56 0.44 5.64
C ALA A 36 4.05 1.90 5.65
N ALA A 37 4.07 2.58 4.51
CA ALA A 37 3.60 3.97 4.37
C ALA A 37 2.12 4.13 4.78
N THR A 38 1.25 3.21 4.39
CA THR A 38 -0.19 3.27 4.74
C THR A 38 -0.44 3.13 6.25
N LYS A 39 0.39 2.36 6.99
CA LYS A 39 0.33 2.31 8.46
C LYS A 39 0.67 3.65 9.10
N ALA A 40 1.67 4.35 8.57
CA ALA A 40 2.01 5.73 8.96
C ALA A 40 0.93 6.74 8.54
N GLY A 41 0.12 6.46 7.52
CA GLY A 41 -0.95 7.35 7.06
C GLY A 41 -2.21 7.33 7.93
N VAL A 42 -2.54 6.18 8.55
CA VAL A 42 -3.79 6.02 9.32
C VAL A 42 -3.52 5.78 10.79
N VAL A 43 -2.89 4.64 11.12
CA VAL A 43 -2.81 4.16 12.50
C VAL A 43 -2.00 5.12 13.37
N GLY A 44 -0.81 5.51 12.91
CA GLY A 44 0.05 6.46 13.63
C GLY A 44 -0.66 7.78 13.96
N PRO A 45 -1.11 8.55 12.95
CA PRO A 45 -1.81 9.82 13.14
C PRO A 45 -3.11 9.69 13.94
N SER A 46 -3.87 8.60 13.76
CA SER A 46 -5.12 8.41 14.51
C SER A 46 -4.85 8.30 16.02
N LEU A 47 -3.81 7.57 16.42
CA LEU A 47 -3.43 7.47 17.82
C LEU A 47 -2.89 8.78 18.38
N LEU A 48 -2.10 9.53 17.59
CA LEU A 48 -1.62 10.86 17.97
C LEU A 48 -2.79 11.83 18.19
N LEU A 49 -3.78 11.82 17.28
CA LEU A 49 -4.97 12.68 17.38
C LEU A 49 -5.84 12.31 18.58
N VAL A 50 -6.05 11.01 18.84
CA VAL A 50 -6.76 10.57 20.06
C VAL A 50 -6.02 11.01 21.32
N GLY A 51 -4.69 10.87 21.36
CA GLY A 51 -3.87 11.37 22.46
C GLY A 51 -4.01 12.88 22.69
N ALA A 52 -4.05 13.66 21.61
CA ALA A 52 -4.27 15.11 21.66
C ALA A 52 -5.68 15.47 22.19
N GLY A 53 -6.72 14.77 21.75
CA GLY A 53 -8.09 14.98 22.24
C GLY A 53 -8.28 14.60 23.72
N LEU A 54 -7.51 13.64 24.22
CA LEU A 54 -7.48 13.29 25.65
C LEU A 54 -6.75 14.33 26.51
N TYR A 55 -5.81 15.08 25.93
CA TYR A 55 -5.11 16.16 26.62
C TYR A 55 -5.99 17.39 26.76
N GLU A 56 -6.71 17.76 25.69
CA GLU A 56 -7.67 18.87 25.69
C GLU A 56 -9.08 18.38 25.33
N PRO A 57 -9.83 17.85 26.30
CA PRO A 57 -11.17 17.29 26.05
C PRO A 57 -12.19 18.42 25.84
N SER A 58 -12.37 18.81 24.58
CA SER A 58 -13.38 19.76 24.14
C SER A 58 -14.23 19.18 23.02
N TRP A 59 -15.54 19.47 23.02
CA TRP A 59 -16.47 19.00 22.01
C TRP A 59 -16.04 19.38 20.59
N GLY A 60 -15.57 20.62 20.40
CA GLY A 60 -15.09 21.11 19.12
C GLY A 60 -13.82 20.41 18.64
N ILE A 61 -12.97 19.96 19.55
CA ILE A 61 -11.72 19.22 19.23
C ILE A 61 -12.04 17.78 18.88
N SER A 62 -12.91 17.12 19.65
CA SER A 62 -13.34 15.74 19.40
C SER A 62 -13.96 15.55 18.03
N ILE A 63 -14.82 16.49 17.59
CA ILE A 63 -15.41 16.45 16.24
C ILE A 63 -14.34 16.57 15.16
N LYS A 64 -13.41 17.53 15.30
CA LYS A 64 -12.31 17.71 14.33
C LYS A 64 -11.43 16.47 14.24
N ILE A 65 -11.11 15.85 15.37
CA ILE A 65 -10.33 14.60 15.43
C ILE A 65 -11.09 13.47 14.74
N ALA A 66 -12.38 13.28 15.04
CA ALA A 66 -13.19 12.23 14.43
C ALA A 66 -13.26 12.40 12.90
N LEU A 67 -13.46 13.64 12.42
CA LEU A 67 -13.45 13.96 10.99
C LEU A 67 -12.09 13.71 10.36
N ALA A 68 -10.98 14.08 11.02
CA ALA A 68 -9.63 13.83 10.53
C ALA A 68 -9.33 12.32 10.41
N ILE A 69 -9.68 11.53 11.42
CA ILE A 69 -9.49 10.08 11.42
C ILE A 69 -10.34 9.42 10.32
N LEU A 70 -11.62 9.82 10.20
CA LEU A 70 -12.51 9.33 9.15
C LEU A 70 -11.97 9.66 7.76
N PHE A 71 -11.50 10.89 7.56
CA PHE A 71 -10.90 11.32 6.31
C PHE A 71 -9.66 10.48 5.95
N LEU A 72 -8.73 10.30 6.89
CA LEU A 72 -7.55 9.47 6.68
C LEU A 72 -7.92 8.01 6.37
N LEU A 73 -8.91 7.45 7.06
CA LEU A 73 -9.42 6.10 6.82
C LEU A 73 -10.07 5.92 5.45
N MET A 74 -10.71 6.96 4.91
CA MET A 74 -11.33 6.92 3.58
C MET A 74 -10.29 7.14 2.47
N THR A 75 -9.40 8.11 2.65
CA THR A 75 -8.41 8.46 1.62
C THR A 75 -7.33 7.40 1.47
N THR A 76 -6.89 6.77 2.57
CA THR A 76 -5.74 5.85 2.53
C THR A 76 -5.99 4.58 1.71
N PRO A 77 -7.13 3.87 1.84
CA PRO A 77 -7.42 2.70 1.01
C PRO A 77 -7.53 3.03 -0.48
N ILE A 78 -8.15 4.18 -0.82
CA ILE A 78 -8.26 4.65 -2.21
C ILE A 78 -6.87 4.93 -2.76
N ALA A 79 -6.04 5.67 -2.02
CA ALA A 79 -4.66 5.96 -2.40
C ALA A 79 -3.84 4.67 -2.56
N ALA A 80 -3.95 3.72 -1.63
CA ALA A 80 -3.23 2.45 -1.68
C ALA A 80 -3.65 1.60 -2.89
N HIS A 81 -4.94 1.55 -3.21
CA HIS A 81 -5.44 0.81 -4.36
C HIS A 81 -4.94 1.41 -5.68
N LEU A 82 -5.04 2.74 -5.84
CA LEU A 82 -4.55 3.44 -7.02
C LEU A 82 -3.04 3.29 -7.19
N LEU A 83 -2.28 3.43 -6.10
CA LEU A 83 -0.83 3.31 -6.10
C LEU A 83 -0.38 1.88 -6.38
N GLY A 84 -1.08 0.87 -5.83
CA GLY A 84 -0.83 -0.54 -6.11
C GLY A 84 -1.08 -0.89 -7.59
N LYS A 85 -2.22 -0.46 -8.14
CA LYS A 85 -2.54 -0.65 -9.56
C LYS A 85 -1.52 0.06 -10.46
N ALA A 86 -1.19 1.31 -10.15
CA ALA A 86 -0.22 2.08 -10.92
C ALA A 86 1.20 1.47 -10.85
N GLY A 87 1.63 0.99 -9.68
CA GLY A 87 2.90 0.30 -9.53
C GLY A 87 2.97 -0.99 -10.33
N PHE A 88 1.89 -1.79 -10.31
CA PHE A 88 1.81 -3.04 -11.07
C PHE A 88 1.82 -2.80 -12.58
N VAL A 89 0.92 -1.94 -13.09
CA VAL A 89 0.84 -1.62 -14.53
C VAL A 89 2.09 -0.86 -15.01
N GLY A 90 2.73 -0.11 -14.10
CA GLY A 90 4.02 0.56 -14.31
C GLY A 90 5.22 -0.38 -14.42
N GLY A 91 5.05 -1.70 -14.24
CA GLY A 91 6.13 -2.67 -14.37
C GLY A 91 7.12 -2.64 -13.21
N VAL A 92 6.70 -2.21 -12.02
CA VAL A 92 7.57 -2.25 -10.83
C VAL A 92 7.92 -3.70 -10.51
N SER A 93 9.22 -4.00 -10.44
CA SER A 93 9.73 -5.33 -10.12
C SER A 93 9.29 -5.75 -8.72
N LEU A 94 8.65 -6.92 -8.62
CA LEU A 94 8.33 -7.54 -7.33
C LEU A 94 9.61 -8.05 -6.65
N TRP A 95 9.54 -8.25 -5.34
CA TRP A 95 10.63 -8.88 -4.59
C TRP A 95 10.94 -10.29 -5.11
N GLU A 96 12.22 -10.66 -5.17
CA GLU A 96 12.69 -12.00 -5.56
C GLU A 96 12.08 -13.13 -4.71
N GLY A 97 11.70 -12.85 -3.46
CA GLY A 97 11.05 -13.80 -2.56
C GLY A 97 9.53 -13.97 -2.79
N THR A 98 8.96 -13.36 -3.82
CA THR A 98 7.52 -13.42 -4.07
C THR A 98 7.13 -14.79 -4.61
N ALA A 99 6.48 -15.59 -3.76
CA ALA A 99 6.08 -16.97 -4.12
C ALA A 99 4.91 -17.05 -5.11
N ARG A 100 4.06 -16.00 -5.18
CA ARG A 100 2.83 -16.02 -5.98
C ARG A 100 2.51 -14.64 -6.53
N ASN A 101 2.21 -14.56 -7.82
CA ASN A 101 1.73 -13.37 -8.50
C ASN A 101 0.54 -13.72 -9.40
N ASP A 102 -0.67 -13.65 -8.86
CA ASP A 102 -1.94 -13.93 -9.58
C ASP A 102 -2.46 -12.72 -10.37
N LEU A 103 -1.66 -11.65 -10.49
CA LEU A 103 -2.05 -10.48 -11.29
C LEU A 103 -1.42 -10.52 -12.67
N ASP A 104 -0.36 -11.30 -12.88
CA ASP A 104 0.40 -11.32 -14.15
C ASP A 104 -0.41 -11.93 -15.31
N ASP A 105 -1.36 -12.81 -15.00
CA ASP A 105 -2.28 -13.41 -15.95
C ASP A 105 -3.52 -12.54 -16.23
N VAL A 106 -3.81 -11.56 -15.36
CA VAL A 106 -5.04 -10.74 -15.42
C VAL A 106 -4.76 -9.31 -15.88
N LEU A 107 -3.60 -8.76 -15.53
CA LEU A 107 -3.24 -7.36 -15.77
C LEU A 107 -1.93 -7.26 -16.55
N PRO A 108 -1.86 -6.46 -17.63
CA PRO A 108 -0.62 -6.24 -18.35
C PRO A 108 0.37 -5.45 -17.47
N SER A 109 1.55 -6.03 -17.25
CA SER A 109 2.54 -5.61 -16.25
C SER A 109 3.74 -4.88 -16.89
N ASN A 110 3.52 -3.86 -17.73
CA ASN A 110 4.59 -3.18 -18.50
C ASN A 110 4.06 -2.13 -19.51
N VAL A 111 2.79 -1.74 -19.43
CA VAL A 111 2.11 -0.92 -20.45
C VAL A 111 2.83 0.41 -20.73
N PHE A 112 3.46 0.98 -19.70
CA PHE A 112 4.19 2.25 -19.81
C PHE A 112 5.62 2.10 -20.34
N ILE A 113 6.27 0.94 -20.16
CA ILE A 113 7.61 0.66 -20.70
C ILE A 113 7.54 0.46 -22.22
N GLU A 114 6.43 -0.09 -22.71
CA GLU A 114 6.26 -0.46 -24.12
C GLU A 114 5.77 0.70 -25.00
N THR A 115 5.24 1.77 -24.41
CA THR A 115 4.77 2.97 -25.14
C THR A 115 5.93 3.80 -25.73
N ASP A 116 7.13 3.73 -25.16
CA ASP A 116 8.34 4.38 -25.70
C ASP A 116 9.16 3.47 -26.64
N ALA A 117 8.69 2.24 -26.90
CA ALA A 117 9.27 1.39 -27.93
C ALA A 117 8.83 1.88 -29.32
N PRO A 118 9.70 1.83 -30.35
CA PRO A 118 9.29 2.08 -31.72
C PRO A 118 8.06 1.23 -32.04
N ILE A 119 7.01 1.83 -32.63
CA ILE A 119 5.78 1.13 -33.07
C ILE A 119 6.21 -0.21 -33.68
N PRO A 120 5.80 -1.36 -33.12
CA PRO A 120 6.18 -2.64 -33.68
C PRO A 120 5.76 -2.68 -35.13
N SER A 121 6.73 -2.69 -36.04
CA SER A 121 6.48 -3.12 -37.41
C SER A 121 6.02 -4.56 -37.30
N GLU A 122 4.77 -4.85 -37.70
CA GLU A 122 4.28 -6.20 -37.97
C GLU A 122 5.42 -7.06 -38.55
N LYS A 123 5.71 -8.30 -38.13
CA LYS A 123 4.90 -9.49 -37.77
C LYS A 123 5.92 -10.66 -37.54
N PRO A 124 5.58 -11.97 -37.35
CA PRO A 124 4.29 -12.64 -37.23
C PRO A 124 4.23 -13.71 -36.09
N ALA A 125 3.05 -14.31 -35.92
CA ALA A 125 2.76 -15.51 -35.13
C ALA A 125 3.90 -16.55 -35.07
N ALA A 126 4.53 -16.70 -33.90
CA ALA A 126 5.44 -17.81 -33.60
C ALA A 126 5.62 -18.01 -32.09
N ASN A 127 4.56 -18.44 -31.40
CA ASN A 127 4.65 -19.49 -30.37
C ASN A 127 3.28 -19.84 -29.81
N MET A 128 2.53 -20.59 -30.61
CA MET A 128 1.85 -21.77 -30.09
C MET A 128 2.93 -22.76 -29.63
N ALA A 129 3.14 -22.93 -28.31
CA ALA A 129 3.57 -24.19 -27.68
C ALA A 129 3.86 -24.01 -26.17
N LYS A 130 2.81 -23.98 -25.35
CA LYS A 130 2.87 -24.66 -24.05
C LYS A 130 2.08 -25.97 -24.24
N PRO A 131 2.67 -27.15 -23.97
CA PRO A 131 2.10 -28.42 -24.39
C PRO A 131 0.75 -28.69 -23.72
N PRO A 132 -0.13 -29.51 -24.33
CA PRO A 132 -1.39 -29.88 -23.72
C PRO A 132 -1.10 -30.66 -22.44
N THR A 133 -1.43 -30.08 -21.29
CA THR A 133 -1.60 -30.87 -20.07
C THR A 133 -2.97 -31.55 -20.16
N THR A 134 -3.09 -32.50 -21.07
CA THR A 134 -4.02 -33.60 -20.94
C THR A 134 -3.19 -34.86 -20.76
N LEU A 135 -3.54 -35.68 -19.79
CA LEU A 135 -3.86 -37.11 -19.93
C LEU A 135 -4.31 -37.67 -18.55
N PRO A 136 -5.04 -38.79 -18.51
CA PRO A 136 -6.37 -38.92 -17.89
C PRO A 136 -6.43 -39.66 -16.55
N GLU A 137 -7.62 -39.60 -15.92
CA GLU A 137 -8.27 -40.56 -15.02
C GLU A 137 -7.43 -41.41 -14.03
N GLN A 138 -7.53 -41.04 -12.75
CA GLN A 138 -8.19 -41.87 -11.73
C GLN A 138 -9.08 -40.98 -10.87
#